data_AF-A0A8E2WD48-F1
#
_entry.id   AF-A0A8E2WD48-F1
#
_cell.length_a   1.000
_cell.length_b   1.000
_cell.length_c   1.000
_cell.angle_alpha   90.00
_cell.angle_beta   90.00
_cell.angle_gamma   90.00
#
_symmetry.space_group_name_H-M   'P 1'
#
loop_
_entity.id
_entity.type
_entity.pdbx_description
1 polymer ?
#
loop_
_entity_poly.entity_id
_entity_poly.type
_entity_poly.pdbx_seq_one_letter_code
_entity_poly.pdbx_strand_id
1 'polypeptide(L)'
;MDGYTFSAKLVEIIAGLIGSLAWPTAVVILAILFRGRLADLLHRIREVTGPAGTSAKFSEQLEATREATEATVEHDPLPQIGADGPYLDLAQQFPSAAVMSAYQDIEEFIREHLRDRPPSESNTPNNHMNFMKKLAREGAIPDSLLQIYMRLRETRNAAVHSKGTITPAEAIEYRDLSKRFLQSLQGSIGNILDP
;
A
#
# COMPACT_ATOMS: atom_id res chain seq x y z
N MET A 1 45.46 17.68 60.88
CA MET A 1 44.65 17.12 59.78
C MET A 1 45.36 15.85 59.37
N ASP A 2 44.85 14.73 59.83
CA ASP A 2 45.59 13.47 59.86
C ASP A 2 45.53 12.81 58.49
N GLY A 3 46.67 12.27 58.01
CA GLY A 3 46.83 11.73 56.65
C GLY A 3 45.77 10.71 56.22
N TYR A 4 45.15 10.02 57.19
CA TYR A 4 44.05 9.08 56.98
C TYR A 4 42.78 9.73 56.41
N THR A 5 42.50 10.99 56.76
CA THR A 5 41.33 11.73 56.24
C THR A 5 41.53 12.19 54.80
N PHE A 6 42.78 12.42 54.40
CA PHE A 6 43.13 12.79 53.03
C PHE A 6 43.02 11.58 52.09
N SER A 7 43.56 10.42 52.49
CA SER A 7 43.43 9.18 51.71
C SER A 7 41.98 8.73 51.55
N ALA A 8 41.15 8.85 52.60
CA ALA A 8 39.73 8.50 52.54
C ALA A 8 38.94 9.36 51.53
N LYS A 9 39.17 10.67 51.53
CA LYS A 9 38.54 11.60 50.58
C LYS A 9 39.00 11.36 49.13
N LEU A 10 40.25 10.97 48.94
CA LEU A 10 40.80 10.71 47.62
C LEU A 10 40.17 9.46 46.97
N VAL A 11 39.91 8.42 47.77
CA VAL A 11 39.18 7.21 47.33
C VAL A 11 37.73 7.55 46.98
N GLU A 12 37.07 8.39 47.77
CA GLU A 12 35.67 8.78 47.55
C GLU A 12 35.48 9.61 46.26
N ILE A 13 36.42 10.52 45.97
CA ILE A 13 36.43 11.31 44.73
C ILE A 13 36.68 10.41 43.51
N ILE A 14 37.64 9.49 43.59
CA ILE A 14 37.92 8.54 42.50
C ILE A 14 36.71 7.63 42.26
N ALA A 15 36.04 7.16 43.31
CA ALA A 15 34.82 6.36 43.20
C ALA A 15 33.66 7.15 42.54
N GLY A 16 33.48 8.42 42.91
CA GLY A 16 32.48 9.30 42.28
C GLY A 16 32.75 9.61 40.81
N LEU A 17 34.02 9.79 40.44
CA LEU A 17 34.46 9.96 39.05
C LEU A 17 34.23 8.68 38.23
N ILE A 18 34.58 7.51 38.76
CA ILE A 18 34.34 6.22 38.08
C ILE A 18 32.83 5.98 37.90
N GLY A 19 32.01 6.25 38.92
CA GLY A 19 30.55 6.06 38.84
C GLY A 19 29.89 6.96 37.79
N SER A 20 30.32 8.22 37.67
CA SER A 20 29.78 9.18 36.71
C SER A 20 30.30 8.99 35.28
N LEU A 21 31.52 8.49 35.09
CA LEU A 21 32.10 8.18 33.78
C LEU A 21 31.79 6.76 33.28
N ALA A 22 31.32 5.86 34.14
CA ALA A 22 30.98 4.51 33.74
C ALA A 22 29.82 4.50 32.72
N TRP A 23 28.76 5.27 32.95
CA TRP A 23 27.58 5.27 32.08
C TRP A 23 27.83 5.89 30.69
N PRO A 24 28.51 7.04 30.52
CA PRO A 24 28.79 7.59 29.20
C PRO A 24 29.79 6.71 28.46
N THR A 25 30.78 6.15 29.18
CA THR A 25 31.75 5.23 28.58
C THR A 25 31.08 3.95 28.11
N ALA A 26 30.16 3.38 28.89
CA ALA A 26 29.37 2.23 28.48
C ALA A 26 28.50 2.54 27.25
N VAL A 27 27.85 3.72 27.21
CA VAL A 27 27.07 4.18 26.04
C VAL A 27 27.95 4.33 24.80
N VAL A 28 29.14 4.93 24.93
CA VAL A 28 30.07 5.09 23.81
C VAL A 28 30.60 3.74 23.32
N ILE A 29 30.97 2.83 24.23
CA ILE A 29 31.43 1.48 23.88
C ILE A 29 30.31 0.72 23.16
N LEU A 30 29.07 0.76 23.69
CA LEU A 30 27.89 0.19 23.04
C LEU A 30 27.66 0.81 21.65
N ALA A 31 27.70 2.14 21.53
CA ALA A 31 27.55 2.81 20.25
C ALA A 31 28.62 2.36 19.25
N ILE A 32 29.89 2.22 19.66
CA ILE A 32 30.99 1.78 18.80
C ILE A 32 30.85 0.30 18.40
N LEU A 33 30.48 -0.57 19.33
CA LEU A 33 30.28 -2.02 19.08
C LEU A 33 29.11 -2.26 18.11
N PHE A 34 28.03 -1.50 18.28
CA PHE A 34 26.81 -1.67 17.49
C PHE A 34 26.74 -0.74 16.28
N ARG A 35 27.69 0.17 16.06
CA ARG A 35 27.63 1.17 14.95
C ARG A 35 27.41 0.53 13.58
N GLY A 36 28.04 -0.63 13.32
CA GLY A 36 27.86 -1.36 12.08
C GLY A 36 26.43 -1.89 11.93
N ARG A 37 25.92 -2.57 12.96
CA ARG A 37 24.55 -3.13 12.97
C ARG A 37 23.47 -2.04 12.97
N LEU A 38 23.70 -0.94 13.69
CA LEU A 38 22.81 0.23 13.71
C LEU A 38 22.77 0.92 12.35
N ALA A 39 23.91 1.06 11.68
CA ALA A 39 23.98 1.63 10.34
C ALA A 39 23.24 0.76 9.31
N ASP A 40 23.41 -0.57 9.37
CA ASP A 40 22.72 -1.50 8.48
C ASP A 40 21.19 -1.48 8.69
N LEU A 41 20.74 -1.41 9.95
CA LEU A 41 19.32 -1.31 10.28
C LEU A 41 18.74 0.05 9.87
N LEU A 42 19.46 1.15 10.10
CA LEU A 42 19.08 2.48 9.64
C LEU A 42 19.01 2.55 8.11
N HIS A 43 19.94 1.90 7.41
CA HIS A 43 19.95 1.83 5.96
C HIS A 43 18.73 1.06 5.43
N ARG A 44 18.43 -0.12 5.99
CA ARG A 44 17.22 -0.89 5.65
C ARG A 44 15.93 -0.14 5.91
N ILE A 45 15.82 0.55 7.06
CA ILE A 45 14.63 1.37 7.37
C ILE A 45 14.52 2.54 6.39
N ARG A 46 15.65 3.15 5.98
CA ARG A 46 15.69 4.27 5.04
C ARG A 46 15.39 3.86 3.60
N GLU A 47 15.82 2.67 3.18
CA GLU A 47 15.48 2.08 1.87
C GLU A 47 13.99 1.71 1.80
N VAL A 48 13.45 1.09 2.86
CA VAL A 48 12.04 0.65 2.90
C VAL A 48 11.07 1.84 3.08
N THR A 49 11.47 2.90 3.79
CA THR A 49 10.59 4.04 4.13
C THR A 49 10.89 5.30 3.30
N GLY A 50 11.81 5.22 2.34
CA GLY A 50 12.13 6.34 1.45
C GLY A 50 11.02 6.60 0.42
N PRO A 51 10.98 7.81 -0.18
CA PRO A 51 10.10 8.11 -1.31
C PRO A 51 10.31 7.17 -2.52
N ALA A 52 11.50 6.56 -2.65
CA ALA A 52 11.83 5.56 -3.66
C ALA A 52 11.32 4.14 -3.32
N GLY A 53 11.28 3.73 -2.04
CA GLY A 53 10.84 2.38 -1.66
C GLY A 53 9.31 2.20 -1.70
N THR A 54 8.57 3.27 -1.44
CA THR A 54 7.09 3.25 -1.47
C THR A 54 6.50 3.44 -2.86
N SER A 55 7.21 4.13 -3.78
CA SER A 55 6.86 4.17 -5.21
C SER A 55 7.07 2.82 -5.86
N ALA A 56 8.22 2.18 -5.60
CA ALA A 56 8.55 0.87 -6.16
C ALA A 56 7.42 -0.15 -5.91
N LYS A 57 6.82 -0.14 -4.71
CA LYS A 57 5.71 -1.04 -4.38
C LYS A 57 4.45 -0.74 -5.19
N PHE A 58 4.12 0.53 -5.46
CA PHE A 58 2.95 0.84 -6.28
C PHE A 58 3.18 0.41 -7.73
N SER A 59 4.32 0.78 -8.32
CA SER A 59 4.67 0.39 -9.69
C SER A 59 4.72 -1.13 -9.84
N GLU A 60 5.34 -1.85 -8.90
CA GLU A 60 5.36 -3.32 -8.86
C GLU A 60 3.95 -3.92 -8.84
N GLN A 61 3.06 -3.37 -8.00
CA GLN A 61 1.67 -3.86 -7.91
C GLN A 61 0.87 -3.51 -9.17
N LEU A 62 1.12 -2.36 -9.79
CA LEU A 62 0.49 -1.94 -11.03
C LEU A 62 0.88 -2.88 -12.19
N GLU A 63 2.18 -3.16 -12.33
CA GLU A 63 2.70 -4.13 -13.30
C GLU A 63 2.06 -5.52 -13.10
N ALA A 64 2.05 -6.03 -11.87
CA ALA A 64 1.42 -7.31 -11.56
C ALA A 64 -0.11 -7.32 -11.83
N THR A 65 -0.77 -6.16 -11.70
CA THR A 65 -2.19 -6.00 -12.05
C THR A 65 -2.37 -6.00 -13.57
N ARG A 66 -1.48 -5.34 -14.31
CA ARG A 66 -1.47 -5.33 -15.78
C ARG A 66 -1.35 -6.75 -16.32
N GLU A 67 -0.31 -7.47 -15.91
CA GLU A 67 -0.06 -8.86 -16.34
C GLU A 67 -1.27 -9.76 -16.09
N ALA A 68 -1.88 -9.69 -14.91
CA ALA A 68 -3.06 -10.48 -14.58
C ALA A 68 -4.29 -10.12 -15.42
N THR A 69 -4.45 -8.83 -15.73
CA THR A 69 -5.57 -8.34 -16.56
C THR A 69 -5.39 -8.77 -18.01
N GLU A 70 -4.19 -8.59 -18.57
CA GLU A 70 -3.87 -8.99 -19.95
C GLU A 70 -3.94 -10.51 -20.17
N ALA A 71 -3.59 -11.31 -19.17
CA ALA A 71 -3.68 -12.76 -19.25
C ALA A 71 -5.13 -13.29 -19.20
N THR A 72 -6.08 -12.49 -18.72
CA THR A 72 -7.45 -12.94 -18.43
C THR A 72 -8.50 -12.30 -19.32
N VAL A 73 -8.35 -11.01 -19.59
CA VAL A 73 -9.31 -10.22 -20.36
C VAL A 73 -8.84 -10.23 -21.80
N GLU A 74 -9.60 -10.90 -22.68
CA GLU A 74 -9.33 -10.85 -24.12
C GLU A 74 -9.27 -9.41 -24.61
N HIS A 75 -8.40 -9.18 -25.58
CA HIS A 75 -7.98 -7.88 -26.08
C HIS A 75 -9.08 -7.22 -26.93
N ASP A 76 -10.28 -7.08 -26.37
CA ASP A 76 -11.25 -6.18 -26.97
C ASP A 76 -10.64 -4.78 -26.88
N PRO A 77 -10.54 -4.03 -27.99
CA PRO A 77 -10.07 -2.67 -27.93
C PRO A 77 -10.98 -1.97 -26.95
N LEU A 78 -10.41 -1.50 -25.83
CA LEU A 78 -11.08 -0.52 -25.00
C LEU A 78 -11.69 0.51 -25.97
N PRO A 79 -12.95 0.94 -25.79
CA PRO A 79 -13.30 2.25 -26.29
C PRO A 79 -12.15 3.14 -25.81
N GLN A 80 -11.44 3.80 -26.73
CA GLN A 80 -10.51 4.84 -26.34
C GLN A 80 -11.40 5.90 -25.71
N ILE A 81 -11.69 5.74 -24.41
CA ILE A 81 -12.51 6.69 -23.68
C ILE A 81 -11.58 7.85 -23.53
N GLY A 82 -11.69 8.75 -24.51
CA GLY A 82 -10.93 9.96 -24.63
C GLY A 82 -10.92 10.58 -23.27
N ALA A 83 -9.74 10.50 -22.66
CA ALA A 83 -9.26 11.34 -21.61
C ALA A 83 -10.36 12.26 -21.02
N ASP A 84 -11.23 11.73 -20.15
CA ASP A 84 -12.25 12.57 -19.50
C ASP A 84 -11.54 13.72 -18.80
N GLY A 85 -11.67 14.94 -19.33
CA GLY A 85 -10.88 16.11 -18.91
C GLY A 85 -10.73 16.24 -17.39
N PRO A 86 -11.81 16.11 -16.60
CA PRO A 86 -11.75 16.16 -15.15
C PRO A 86 -10.84 15.10 -14.51
N TYR A 87 -10.78 13.88 -15.07
CA TYR A 87 -9.91 12.83 -14.56
C TYR A 87 -8.44 13.10 -14.87
N LEU A 88 -8.09 13.60 -16.06
CA LEU A 88 -6.68 13.92 -16.35
C LEU A 88 -6.20 15.08 -15.51
N ASP A 89 -7.03 16.10 -15.32
CA ASP A 89 -6.69 17.20 -14.44
C ASP A 89 -6.42 16.69 -13.02
N LEU A 90 -7.26 15.76 -12.53
CA LEU A 90 -7.04 15.09 -11.26
C LEU A 90 -5.78 14.23 -11.25
N ALA A 91 -5.50 13.46 -12.30
CA ALA A 91 -4.32 12.61 -12.40
C ALA A 91 -3.02 13.42 -12.50
N GLN A 92 -3.06 14.58 -13.15
CA GLN A 92 -1.91 15.49 -13.26
C GLN A 92 -1.62 16.20 -11.94
N GLN A 93 -2.65 16.67 -11.24
CA GLN A 93 -2.49 17.46 -10.01
C GLN A 93 -2.36 16.56 -8.77
N PHE A 94 -3.11 15.46 -8.73
CA PHE A 94 -3.22 14.56 -7.57
C PHE A 94 -3.31 13.08 -8.00
N PRO A 95 -2.23 12.47 -8.52
CA PRO A 95 -2.20 11.09 -9.02
C PRO A 95 -2.79 10.04 -8.06
N SER A 96 -2.44 10.11 -6.76
CA SER A 96 -3.00 9.19 -5.75
C SER A 96 -4.51 9.34 -5.58
N ALA A 97 -5.04 10.57 -5.67
CA ALA A 97 -6.48 10.81 -5.61
C ALA A 97 -7.17 10.29 -6.88
N ALA A 98 -6.53 10.39 -8.04
CA ALA A 98 -7.04 9.82 -9.29
C ALA A 98 -7.11 8.28 -9.25
N VAL A 99 -6.12 7.60 -8.64
CA VAL A 99 -6.18 6.15 -8.38
C VAL A 99 -7.36 5.81 -7.47
N MET A 100 -7.57 6.59 -6.39
CA MET A 100 -8.71 6.37 -5.50
C MET A 100 -10.04 6.57 -6.23
N SER A 101 -10.15 7.62 -7.05
CA SER A 101 -11.34 7.90 -7.86
C SER A 101 -11.64 6.77 -8.83
N ALA A 102 -10.65 6.23 -9.53
CA ALA A 102 -10.86 5.09 -10.44
C ALA A 102 -11.31 3.82 -9.70
N TYR A 103 -10.84 3.59 -8.47
CA TYR A 103 -11.32 2.45 -7.67
C TYR A 103 -12.73 2.67 -7.11
N GLN A 104 -13.17 3.92 -6.93
CA GLN A 104 -14.54 4.21 -6.49
C GLN A 104 -15.57 3.72 -7.50
N ASP A 105 -15.28 3.80 -8.81
CA ASP A 105 -16.16 3.25 -9.86
C ASP A 105 -16.43 1.75 -9.64
N ILE A 106 -15.40 0.99 -9.22
CA ILE A 106 -15.54 -0.44 -8.87
C ILE A 106 -16.39 -0.63 -7.61
N GLU A 107 -16.14 0.17 -6.58
CA GLU A 107 -16.91 0.10 -5.34
C GLU A 107 -18.38 0.48 -5.53
N GLU A 108 -18.66 1.46 -6.38
CA GLU A 108 -20.01 1.87 -6.76
C GLU A 108 -20.72 0.77 -7.50
N PHE A 109 -20.08 0.19 -8.53
CA PHE A 109 -20.63 -0.96 -9.25
C PHE A 109 -20.98 -2.12 -8.30
N ILE A 110 -20.05 -2.52 -7.41
CA ILE A 110 -20.32 -3.58 -6.44
C ILE A 110 -21.47 -3.19 -5.50
N ARG A 111 -21.51 -1.95 -5.03
CA ARG A 111 -22.54 -1.45 -4.12
C ARG A 111 -23.93 -1.48 -4.76
N GLU A 112 -24.04 -1.10 -6.03
CA GLU A 112 -25.30 -1.16 -6.77
C GLU A 112 -25.85 -2.59 -6.84
N HIS A 113 -24.97 -3.57 -7.06
CA HIS A 113 -25.33 -4.99 -7.10
C HIS A 113 -25.50 -5.61 -5.70
N LEU A 114 -25.16 -4.87 -4.64
CA LEU A 114 -25.42 -5.21 -3.24
C LEU A 114 -26.72 -4.57 -2.70
N ARG A 115 -27.38 -3.67 -3.44
CA ARG A 115 -28.54 -2.87 -2.96
C ARG A 115 -29.75 -3.69 -2.53
N ASP A 116 -29.83 -4.97 -2.89
CA ASP A 116 -30.86 -5.89 -2.38
C ASP A 116 -30.63 -6.30 -0.91
N ARG A 117 -29.61 -5.77 -0.24
CA ARG A 117 -29.31 -6.00 1.18
C ARG A 117 -29.53 -4.74 2.04
N PRO A 118 -29.90 -4.91 3.31
CA PRO A 118 -30.12 -3.79 4.22
C PRO A 118 -28.86 -2.89 4.35
N PRO A 119 -29.03 -1.55 4.45
CA PRO A 119 -27.93 -0.56 4.45
C PRO A 119 -26.87 -0.75 5.54
N SER A 120 -27.18 -1.49 6.62
CA SER A 120 -26.24 -1.77 7.70
C SER A 120 -25.09 -2.69 7.30
N GLU A 121 -25.21 -3.42 6.18
CA GLU A 121 -24.19 -4.36 5.71
C GLU A 121 -23.40 -3.85 4.50
N SER A 122 -23.90 -2.86 3.75
CA SER A 122 -23.36 -2.52 2.41
C SER A 122 -22.09 -1.66 2.40
N ASN A 123 -21.72 -1.02 3.51
CA ASN A 123 -20.62 -0.03 3.53
C ASN A 123 -19.27 -0.54 4.05
N THR A 124 -19.13 -1.82 4.39
CA THR A 124 -17.86 -2.34 4.93
C THR A 124 -16.96 -2.91 3.82
N PRO A 125 -15.64 -2.61 3.79
CA PRO A 125 -14.71 -3.20 2.81
C PRO A 125 -14.69 -4.72 2.80
N ASN A 126 -15.00 -5.35 3.96
CA ASN A 126 -15.16 -6.79 4.06
C ASN A 126 -16.36 -7.32 3.26
N ASN A 127 -17.40 -6.51 3.05
CA ASN A 127 -18.57 -6.93 2.28
C ASN A 127 -18.27 -6.99 0.77
N HIS A 128 -17.49 -6.06 0.21
CA HIS A 128 -17.12 -6.12 -1.21
C HIS A 128 -16.29 -7.36 -1.55
N MET A 129 -15.30 -7.69 -0.72
CA MET A 129 -14.50 -8.91 -0.89
C MET A 129 -15.35 -10.18 -0.73
N ASN A 130 -16.24 -10.22 0.27
CA ASN A 130 -17.12 -11.36 0.47
C ASN A 130 -18.11 -11.53 -0.69
N PHE A 131 -18.58 -10.43 -1.29
CA PHE A 131 -19.40 -10.44 -2.48
C PHE A 131 -18.66 -11.04 -3.67
N MET A 132 -17.46 -10.54 -3.99
CA MET A 132 -16.65 -11.07 -5.09
C MET A 132 -16.30 -12.56 -4.90
N LYS A 133 -15.94 -12.97 -3.67
CA LYS A 133 -15.71 -14.38 -3.33
C LYS A 133 -16.98 -15.23 -3.48
N LYS A 134 -18.15 -14.68 -3.15
CA LYS A 134 -19.43 -15.37 -3.35
C LYS A 134 -19.68 -15.60 -4.83
N LEU A 135 -19.55 -14.56 -5.66
CA LEU A 135 -19.72 -14.67 -7.11
C LEU A 135 -18.80 -15.74 -7.72
N ALA A 136 -17.52 -15.76 -7.34
CA ALA A 136 -16.58 -16.76 -7.83
C ALA A 136 -16.97 -18.19 -7.39
N ARG A 137 -17.32 -18.38 -6.11
CA ARG A 137 -17.77 -19.70 -5.60
C ARG A 137 -19.04 -20.20 -6.28
N GLU A 138 -19.93 -19.30 -6.66
CA GLU A 138 -21.17 -19.62 -7.37
C GLU A 138 -20.97 -19.79 -8.88
N GLY A 139 -19.73 -19.62 -9.37
CA GLY A 139 -19.40 -19.71 -10.80
C GLY A 139 -19.88 -18.52 -11.63
N ALA A 140 -20.36 -17.46 -10.97
CA ALA A 140 -20.87 -16.26 -11.64
C ALA A 140 -19.76 -15.39 -12.25
N ILE A 141 -18.54 -15.54 -11.73
CA ILE A 141 -17.33 -14.97 -12.32
C ILE A 141 -16.22 -16.03 -12.27
N PRO A 142 -15.26 -16.01 -13.22
CA PRO A 142 -14.11 -16.89 -13.14
C PRO A 142 -13.17 -16.47 -12.00
N ASP A 143 -12.45 -17.43 -11.42
CA ASP A 143 -11.46 -17.18 -10.35
C ASP A 143 -10.40 -16.15 -10.75
N SER A 144 -10.02 -16.13 -12.03
CA SER A 144 -9.10 -15.15 -12.60
C SER A 144 -9.59 -13.70 -12.44
N LEU A 145 -10.91 -13.47 -12.56
CA LEU A 145 -11.50 -12.15 -12.37
C LEU A 145 -11.51 -11.74 -10.89
N LEU A 146 -11.71 -12.70 -9.97
CA LEU A 146 -11.53 -12.46 -8.53
C LEU A 146 -10.07 -12.09 -8.19
N GLN A 147 -9.09 -12.72 -8.85
CA GLN A 147 -7.67 -12.38 -8.67
C GLN A 147 -7.37 -10.96 -9.16
N ILE A 148 -7.92 -10.53 -10.30
CA ILE A 148 -7.76 -9.14 -10.79
C ILE A 148 -8.34 -8.15 -9.77
N TYR A 149 -9.53 -8.43 -9.23
CA TYR A 149 -10.13 -7.60 -8.18
C TYR A 149 -9.22 -7.47 -6.95
N MET A 150 -8.65 -8.58 -6.48
CA MET A 150 -7.71 -8.58 -5.35
C MET A 150 -6.49 -7.71 -5.62
N ARG A 151 -5.91 -7.82 -6.83
CA ARG A 151 -4.76 -7.03 -7.25
C ARG A 151 -5.07 -5.53 -7.34
N LEU A 152 -6.18 -5.16 -7.97
CA LEU A 152 -6.64 -3.76 -8.02
C LEU A 152 -6.78 -3.17 -6.61
N ARG A 153 -7.36 -3.93 -5.67
CA ARG A 153 -7.48 -3.52 -4.27
C ARG A 153 -6.10 -3.33 -3.61
N GLU A 154 -5.15 -4.23 -3.86
CA GLU A 154 -3.78 -4.13 -3.34
C GLU A 154 -3.03 -2.92 -3.91
N THR A 155 -3.13 -2.69 -5.22
CA THR A 155 -2.55 -1.52 -5.91
C THR A 155 -3.13 -0.21 -5.38
N ARG A 156 -4.45 -0.12 -5.17
CA ARG A 156 -5.06 1.06 -4.51
C ARG A 156 -4.55 1.25 -3.09
N ASN A 157 -4.39 0.18 -2.31
CA ASN A 157 -3.86 0.29 -0.95
C ASN A 157 -2.40 0.78 -0.97
N ALA A 158 -1.59 0.31 -1.93
CA ALA A 158 -0.24 0.81 -2.14
C ALA A 158 -0.25 2.32 -2.48
N ALA A 159 -1.21 2.77 -3.29
CA ALA A 159 -1.35 4.20 -3.62
C ALA A 159 -1.63 5.07 -2.39
N VAL A 160 -2.51 4.65 -1.48
CA VAL A 160 -2.83 5.36 -0.23
C VAL A 160 -1.62 5.46 0.70
N HIS A 161 -0.77 4.43 0.71
CA HIS A 161 0.43 4.39 1.54
C HIS A 161 1.67 4.98 0.85
N SER A 162 1.58 5.30 -0.44
CA SER A 162 2.63 5.99 -1.18
C SER A 162 2.66 7.46 -0.75
N LYS A 163 3.81 7.95 -0.27
CA LYS A 163 3.96 9.35 0.12
C LYS A 163 4.23 10.26 -1.10
N GLY A 164 3.36 10.19 -2.12
CA GLY A 164 3.31 11.17 -3.21
C GLY A 164 4.23 10.93 -4.41
N THR A 165 4.52 9.68 -4.77
CA THR A 165 5.43 9.32 -5.87
C THR A 165 4.77 8.57 -7.03
N ILE A 166 3.44 8.51 -7.07
CA ILE A 166 2.68 8.00 -8.21
C ILE A 166 2.73 9.04 -9.33
N THR A 167 3.02 8.60 -10.55
CA THR A 167 3.02 9.46 -11.74
C THR A 167 1.60 9.58 -12.34
N PRO A 168 1.31 10.68 -13.06
CA PRO A 168 0.04 10.80 -13.78
C PRO A 168 -0.20 9.66 -14.77
N ALA A 169 0.86 9.17 -15.42
CA ALA A 169 0.79 8.06 -16.37
C ALA A 169 0.34 6.76 -15.68
N GLU A 170 0.91 6.43 -14.53
CA GLU A 170 0.50 5.24 -13.78
C GLU A 170 -0.93 5.35 -13.24
N ALA A 171 -1.39 6.55 -12.87
CA ALA A 171 -2.78 6.76 -12.46
C ALA A 171 -3.75 6.55 -13.63
N ILE A 172 -3.43 7.06 -14.82
CA ILE A 172 -4.20 6.84 -16.06
C ILE A 172 -4.24 5.35 -16.40
N GLU A 173 -3.10 4.67 -16.33
CA GLU A 173 -3.04 3.23 -16.55
C GLU A 173 -3.88 2.44 -15.56
N TYR A 174 -3.79 2.77 -14.27
CA TYR A 174 -4.60 2.13 -13.25
C TYR A 174 -6.11 2.27 -13.52
N ARG A 175 -6.53 3.44 -14.05
CA ARG A 175 -7.91 3.64 -14.49
C ARG A 175 -8.27 2.73 -15.66
N ASP A 176 -7.41 2.59 -16.65
CA ASP A 176 -7.67 1.73 -17.80
C ASP A 176 -7.83 0.27 -17.38
N LEU A 177 -6.96 -0.22 -16.47
CA LEU A 177 -7.08 -1.55 -15.87
C LEU A 177 -8.38 -1.71 -15.07
N SER A 178 -8.77 -0.69 -14.30
CA SER A 178 -10.03 -0.68 -13.54
C SER A 178 -11.25 -0.76 -14.46
N LYS A 179 -11.24 -0.04 -15.59
CA LYS A 179 -12.30 -0.08 -16.59
C LYS A 179 -12.39 -1.42 -17.31
N ARG A 180 -11.26 -2.02 -17.69
CA ARG A 180 -11.23 -3.39 -18.29
C ARG A 180 -11.83 -4.41 -17.34
N PHE A 181 -11.47 -4.33 -16.06
CA PHE A 181 -12.04 -5.18 -15.03
C PHE A 181 -13.56 -4.98 -14.92
N LEU A 182 -14.05 -3.73 -14.87
CA LEU A 182 -15.49 -3.44 -14.82
C LEU A 182 -16.25 -3.98 -16.02
N GLN A 183 -15.72 -3.81 -17.23
CA GLN A 183 -16.34 -4.36 -18.45
C GLN A 183 -16.42 -5.89 -18.40
N SER A 184 -15.35 -6.55 -17.97
CA SER A 184 -15.31 -8.02 -17.83
C SER A 184 -16.27 -8.52 -16.75
N LEU A 185 -16.37 -7.80 -15.64
CA LEU A 185 -17.29 -8.09 -14.55
C LEU A 185 -18.75 -7.90 -14.97
N GLN A 186 -19.05 -6.81 -15.67
CA GLN A 186 -20.36 -6.55 -16.26
C GLN A 186 -20.75 -7.64 -17.26
N GLY A 187 -19.85 -8.03 -18.16
CA GLY A 187 -20.11 -9.11 -19.12
C GLY A 187 -20.39 -10.45 -18.41
N SER A 188 -19.62 -10.78 -17.38
CA SER A 188 -19.80 -12.02 -16.61
C SER A 188 -21.15 -12.05 -15.87
N ILE A 189 -21.53 -10.92 -15.24
CA ILE A 189 -22.80 -10.80 -14.51
C ILE A 189 -24.00 -10.71 -15.48
N GLY A 190 -23.86 -9.99 -16.60
CA GLY A 190 -24.90 -9.81 -17.62
C GLY A 190 -25.29 -11.12 -18.29
N ASN A 191 -24.32 -11.98 -18.62
CA ASN A 191 -24.55 -13.31 -19.19
C ASN A 191 -25.36 -14.26 -18.28
N ILE A 192 -25.54 -13.92 -17.00
CA ILE A 192 -26.28 -14.72 -16.03
C ILE A 192 -27.73 -14.25 -15.89
N LEU A 193 -28.01 -12.98 -16.21
CA LEU A 193 -29.33 -12.36 -16.07
C LEU A 193 -30.18 -12.42 -17.35
N ASP A 194 -29.57 -12.73 -18.50
CA ASP A 194 -30.24 -12.93 -19.80
C ASP A 194 -29.70 -14.23 -20.46
N PRO A 195 -30.21 -15.42 -20.08
CA PRO A 195 -29.78 -16.70 -20.65
C PRO A 195 -30.32 -16.99 -22.06
#